data_AF-A0A3P6TF23-F1
#
_entry.id   AF-A0A3P6TF23-F1
#
_cell.length_a   1.000
_cell.length_b   1.000
_cell.length_c   1.000
_cell.angle_alpha   90.00
_cell.angle_beta   90.00
_cell.angle_gamma   90.00
#
_symmetry.space_group_name_H-M   'P 1'
#
loop_
_entity.id
_entity.type
_entity.pdbx_description
1 polymer ?
#
loop_
_entity_poly.entity_id
_entity_poly.type
_entity_poly.pdbx_seq_one_letter_code
_entity_poly.pdbx_strand_id
1 'polypeptide(L)'
;MMLLIVFWWYLLVRRATPFYHIFPEKLIGLSMKACSYERQSFSDNVMVLFPEAVRSCGSFQTNKRQDDYENDLKHVTRLEPTVQIIWHEMGNPNTCELGYKGYQKNYRISPDLGYYIGCQKALSQYLSQLAVRKIPVWNNSNANCPLKSLPRSYEGYLACDFIQGKWYEIIFTSAIRYELYHEKVYKTFWSNHSSILLIRPNFLIKTKYTEIDWLSKLISLKVR
;
A
#
# COMPACT_ATOMS: atom_id res chain seq x y z
N MET A 1 -11.64 12.52 58.79
CA MET A 1 -10.49 12.97 57.96
C MET A 1 -10.22 12.08 56.73
N MET A 2 -10.62 10.79 56.72
CA MET A 2 -10.43 9.89 55.56
C MET A 2 -11.39 10.12 54.37
N LEU A 3 -12.62 10.56 54.63
CA LEU A 3 -13.66 10.76 53.61
C LEU A 3 -13.38 11.93 52.63
N LEU A 4 -12.69 12.97 53.09
CA LEU A 4 -12.35 14.14 52.26
C LEU A 4 -11.30 13.82 51.20
N ILE A 5 -10.37 12.90 51.50
CA ILE A 5 -9.29 12.48 50.60
C ILE A 5 -9.84 11.61 49.46
N VAL A 6 -10.78 10.71 49.76
CA VAL A 6 -11.47 9.87 48.76
C VAL A 6 -12.31 10.72 47.81
N PHE A 7 -12.98 11.76 48.33
CA PHE A 7 -13.80 12.67 47.54
C PHE A 7 -12.96 13.55 46.61
N TRP A 8 -11.79 14.01 47.07
CA TRP A 8 -10.82 14.74 46.24
C TRP A 8 -10.19 13.87 45.15
N TRP A 9 -9.89 12.60 45.44
CA TRP A 9 -9.45 11.65 44.42
C TRP A 9 -10.53 11.39 43.37
N TYR A 10 -11.79 11.23 43.77
CA TYR A 10 -12.90 11.05 42.84
C TYR A 10 -13.13 12.28 41.93
N LEU A 11 -12.90 13.49 42.45
CA LEU A 11 -12.97 14.75 41.69
C LEU A 11 -11.77 14.96 40.77
N LEU A 12 -10.56 14.55 41.18
CA LEU A 12 -9.36 14.60 40.33
C LEU A 12 -9.45 13.58 39.18
N VAL A 13 -9.95 12.37 39.43
CA VAL A 13 -10.12 11.33 38.40
C VAL A 13 -11.25 11.69 37.43
N ARG A 14 -12.30 12.39 37.85
CA ARG A 14 -13.39 12.86 36.97
C ARG A 14 -12.98 13.96 35.98
N ARG A 15 -11.86 14.65 36.18
CA ARG A 15 -11.38 15.71 35.27
C ARG A 15 -10.54 15.21 34.10
N ALA A 16 -10.13 13.96 34.10
CA ALA A 16 -9.50 13.34 32.94
C ALA A 16 -10.57 12.65 32.10
N THR A 17 -11.41 13.40 31.39
CA THR A 17 -12.15 12.80 30.28
C THR A 17 -11.12 12.31 29.27
N PRO A 18 -11.05 11.00 28.96
CA PRO A 18 -10.04 10.49 28.05
C PRO A 18 -10.27 11.15 26.68
N PHE A 19 -9.25 11.88 26.19
CA PHE A 19 -9.26 12.39 24.83
C PHE A 19 -9.39 11.20 23.88
N TYR A 20 -10.26 11.32 22.87
CA TYR A 20 -10.36 10.31 21.82
C TYR A 20 -8.98 10.18 21.15
N HIS A 21 -8.41 8.98 21.18
CA HIS A 21 -7.05 8.76 20.70
C HIS A 21 -7.06 7.75 19.55
N ILE A 22 -6.59 8.18 18.38
CA ILE A 22 -6.45 7.30 17.23
C ILE A 22 -5.09 6.61 17.28
N PHE A 23 -5.11 5.27 17.38
CA PHE A 23 -3.91 4.46 17.31
C PHE A 23 -3.30 4.43 15.90
N PRO A 24 -1.97 4.29 15.79
CA PRO A 24 -1.30 4.35 14.50
C PRO A 24 -1.62 3.12 13.66
N GLU A 25 -1.57 3.31 12.34
CA GLU A 25 -1.76 2.23 11.38
C GLU A 25 -0.50 1.36 11.30
N LYS A 26 -0.64 0.09 11.68
CA LYS A 26 0.45 -0.87 11.74
C LYS A 26 0.31 -1.91 10.65
N LEU A 27 1.46 -2.30 10.09
CA LEU A 27 1.55 -3.40 9.16
C LEU A 27 1.31 -4.72 9.90
N ILE A 28 0.40 -5.54 9.38
CA ILE A 28 0.12 -6.91 9.86
C ILE A 28 0.87 -7.92 9.02
N GLY A 29 0.90 -7.74 7.69
CA GLY A 29 1.53 -8.70 6.80
C GLY A 29 1.74 -8.19 5.39
N LEU A 30 2.66 -8.84 4.69
CA LEU A 30 2.95 -8.63 3.27
C LEU A 30 2.70 -9.94 2.53
N SER A 31 1.89 -9.89 1.48
CA SER A 31 1.70 -10.98 0.54
C SER A 31 2.22 -10.55 -0.82
N MET A 32 3.06 -11.36 -1.45
CA MET A 32 3.50 -11.17 -2.83
C MET A 32 3.03 -12.32 -3.70
N LYS A 33 2.57 -11.99 -4.91
CA LYS A 33 2.10 -12.95 -5.90
C LYS A 33 2.67 -12.56 -7.26
N ALA A 34 2.83 -13.55 -8.12
CA ALA A 34 2.97 -13.26 -9.54
C ALA A 34 1.77 -12.47 -10.04
N CYS A 35 1.96 -11.63 -11.04
CA CYS A 35 0.89 -10.97 -11.74
C CYS A 35 1.27 -10.71 -13.19
N SER A 36 0.26 -10.76 -14.06
CA SER A 36 0.33 -10.21 -15.41
C SER A 36 -0.62 -9.01 -15.51
N TYR A 37 -0.52 -8.30 -16.63
CA TYR A 37 -1.44 -7.22 -17.00
C TYR A 37 -2.90 -7.69 -17.09
N GLU A 38 -3.14 -8.98 -17.30
CA GLU A 38 -4.49 -9.55 -17.40
C GLU A 38 -5.11 -9.79 -16.02
N ARG A 39 -6.30 -9.19 -15.82
CA ARG A 39 -7.05 -9.07 -14.56
C ARG A 39 -7.55 -10.37 -13.92
N GLN A 40 -7.08 -11.55 -14.31
CA GLN A 40 -7.62 -12.79 -13.74
C GLN A 40 -6.87 -13.21 -12.47
N SER A 41 -7.61 -13.20 -11.37
CA SER A 41 -7.22 -13.82 -10.12
C SER A 41 -6.83 -15.27 -10.37
N PHE A 42 -5.61 -15.63 -9.95
CA PHE A 42 -5.13 -17.01 -9.86
C PHE A 42 -6.20 -17.89 -9.20
N SER A 43 -6.86 -18.74 -9.99
CA SER A 43 -7.56 -19.90 -9.47
C SER A 43 -6.57 -21.06 -9.45
N ASP A 44 -6.59 -21.87 -8.39
CA ASP A 44 -5.53 -22.85 -8.09
C ASP A 44 -5.36 -23.96 -9.16
N ASN A 45 -6.23 -24.02 -10.18
CA ASN A 45 -6.28 -25.09 -11.18
C ASN A 45 -6.08 -24.64 -12.64
N VAL A 46 -5.63 -23.41 -12.90
CA VAL A 46 -5.43 -22.91 -14.28
C VAL A 46 -3.96 -22.62 -14.54
N MET A 47 -3.35 -23.36 -15.47
CA MET A 47 -2.02 -23.06 -16.01
C MET A 47 -2.15 -21.92 -17.02
N VAL A 48 -1.80 -20.70 -16.60
CA VAL A 48 -1.79 -19.52 -17.48
C VAL A 48 -0.40 -19.39 -18.10
N LEU A 49 -0.34 -19.46 -19.43
CA LEU A 49 0.83 -19.09 -20.21
C LEU A 49 0.89 -17.56 -20.27
N PHE A 50 1.95 -16.98 -19.73
CA PHE A 50 2.17 -15.55 -19.82
C PHE A 50 2.92 -15.26 -21.14
N PRO A 51 2.31 -14.56 -22.10
CA PRO A 51 3.02 -14.12 -23.30
C PRO A 51 4.05 -13.01 -23.00
N GLU A 52 3.95 -12.38 -21.83
CA GLU A 52 4.82 -11.31 -21.35
C GLU A 52 5.57 -11.71 -20.07
N ALA A 53 6.62 -10.95 -19.72
CA ALA A 53 7.42 -11.18 -18.51
C ALA A 53 6.53 -11.12 -17.25
N VAL A 54 6.54 -12.19 -16.46
CA VAL A 54 5.82 -12.29 -15.19
C VAL A 54 6.37 -11.24 -14.21
N ARG A 55 5.49 -10.39 -13.70
CA ARG A 55 5.84 -9.36 -12.72
C ARG A 55 5.42 -9.78 -11.31
N SER A 56 5.96 -9.12 -10.30
CA SER A 56 5.52 -9.35 -8.91
C SER A 56 4.58 -8.24 -8.46
N CYS A 57 3.43 -8.62 -7.92
CA CYS A 57 2.50 -7.73 -7.25
C CYS A 57 2.48 -8.04 -5.77
N GLY A 58 2.33 -7.00 -4.96
CA GLY A 58 2.31 -7.09 -3.49
C GLY A 58 1.00 -6.56 -2.92
N SER A 59 0.66 -7.00 -1.71
CA SER A 59 -0.39 -6.41 -0.90
C SER A 59 0.06 -6.32 0.55
N PHE A 60 0.03 -5.11 1.10
CA PHE A 60 0.29 -4.83 2.50
C PHE A 60 -1.02 -4.79 3.26
N GLN A 61 -1.18 -5.70 4.21
CA GLN A 61 -2.33 -5.75 5.09
C GLN A 61 -2.04 -4.97 6.37
N THR A 62 -2.95 -4.10 6.77
CA THR A 62 -2.84 -3.26 7.98
C THR A 62 -3.96 -3.53 8.98
N ASN A 63 -3.78 -2.98 10.18
CA ASN A 63 -4.76 -3.05 11.28
C ASN A 63 -5.92 -2.04 11.16
N LYS A 64 -5.92 -1.15 10.17
CA LYS A 64 -6.97 -0.15 9.95
C LYS A 64 -7.77 -0.47 8.69
N ARG A 65 -9.09 -0.29 8.75
CA ARG A 65 -10.05 -0.57 7.67
C ARG A 65 -10.91 0.65 7.38
N GLN A 66 -11.68 0.58 6.30
CA GLN A 66 -12.64 1.64 5.94
C GLN A 66 -13.67 1.88 7.07
N ASP A 67 -14.15 0.83 7.73
CA ASP A 67 -15.06 0.96 8.87
C ASP A 67 -14.43 1.73 10.04
N ASP A 68 -13.13 1.53 10.29
CA ASP A 68 -12.38 2.27 11.31
C ASP A 68 -12.26 3.76 10.92
N TYR A 69 -12.14 4.06 9.62
CA TYR A 69 -12.06 5.42 9.11
C TYR A 69 -13.36 6.17 9.37
N GLU A 70 -14.49 5.54 9.05
CA GLU A 70 -15.82 6.10 9.27
C GLU A 70 -16.12 6.26 10.77
N ASN A 71 -15.64 5.33 11.61
CA ASN A 71 -15.76 5.45 13.06
C ASN A 71 -14.89 6.59 13.62
N ASP A 72 -13.63 6.67 13.20
CA ASP A 72 -12.71 7.74 13.62
C ASP A 72 -13.23 9.12 13.19
N LEU A 73 -13.80 9.23 11.97
CA LEU A 73 -14.38 10.47 11.43
C LEU A 73 -15.53 11.02 12.29
N LYS A 74 -16.28 10.18 13.00
CA LYS A 74 -17.38 10.62 13.89
C LYS A 74 -16.88 11.35 15.14
N HIS A 75 -15.63 11.13 15.52
CA HIS A 75 -15.06 11.65 16.76
C HIS A 75 -14.13 12.84 16.55
N VAL A 76 -13.74 13.14 15.29
CA VAL A 76 -12.76 14.16 14.94
C VAL A 76 -13.34 15.16 13.94
N THR A 77 -12.86 16.41 13.98
CA THR A 77 -13.29 17.43 13.02
C THR A 77 -12.59 17.31 11.67
N ARG A 78 -11.37 16.79 11.68
CA ARG A 78 -10.56 16.55 10.49
C ARG A 78 -9.75 15.28 10.68
N LEU A 79 -9.72 14.45 9.64
CA LEU A 79 -8.96 13.20 9.62
C LEU A 79 -8.21 13.07 8.29
N GLU A 80 -6.89 13.02 8.38
CA GLU A 80 -5.99 12.86 7.22
C GLU A 80 -5.03 11.71 7.45
N PRO A 81 -5.48 10.47 7.17
CA PRO A 81 -4.63 9.30 7.22
C PRO A 81 -3.93 9.11 5.89
N THR A 82 -2.63 8.89 5.99
CA THR A 82 -1.74 8.72 4.84
C THR A 82 -0.79 7.57 5.09
N VAL A 83 -0.58 6.78 4.04
CA VAL A 83 0.39 5.67 4.04
C VAL A 83 1.32 5.88 2.87
N GLN A 84 2.61 5.72 3.08
CA GLN A 84 3.62 5.81 2.04
C GLN A 84 4.42 4.51 2.08
N ILE A 85 4.61 3.94 0.90
CA ILE A 85 5.33 2.69 0.68
C ILE A 85 6.45 3.00 -0.28
N ILE A 86 7.67 2.84 0.20
CA ILE A 86 8.90 3.10 -0.55
C ILE A 86 9.63 1.77 -0.67
N TRP A 87 10.14 1.47 -1.85
CA TRP A 87 11.00 0.30 -2.01
C TRP A 87 12.10 0.52 -3.05
N HIS A 88 13.20 -0.19 -2.86
CA HIS A 88 14.32 -0.18 -3.79
C HIS A 88 15.12 -1.47 -3.72
N GLU A 89 15.83 -1.77 -4.80
CA GLU A 89 16.81 -2.85 -4.83
C GLU A 89 18.02 -2.45 -3.98
N MET A 90 18.54 -3.40 -3.18
CA MET A 90 19.77 -3.17 -2.42
C MET A 90 20.95 -2.94 -3.38
N GLY A 91 21.62 -1.79 -3.25
CA GLY A 91 22.73 -1.40 -4.12
C GLY A 91 22.33 -0.57 -5.35
N ASN A 92 21.04 -0.33 -5.57
CA ASN A 92 20.53 0.56 -6.62
C ASN A 92 20.07 1.89 -5.99
N PRO A 93 20.48 3.07 -6.52
CA PRO A 93 20.02 4.36 -5.99
C PRO A 93 18.57 4.70 -6.37
N ASN A 94 17.98 4.00 -7.34
CA ASN A 94 16.63 4.28 -7.79
C ASN A 94 15.61 3.71 -6.79
N THR A 95 14.65 4.55 -6.40
CA THR A 95 13.60 4.20 -5.44
C THR A 95 12.23 4.37 -6.09
N CYS A 96 11.33 3.45 -5.78
CA CYS A 96 9.91 3.59 -6.09
C CYS A 96 9.17 4.08 -4.85
N GLU A 97 8.31 5.08 -5.03
CA GLU A 97 7.49 5.66 -3.97
C GLU A 97 6.02 5.67 -4.40
N LEU A 98 5.16 5.09 -3.55
CA LEU A 98 3.71 5.20 -3.67
C LEU A 98 3.11 5.74 -2.37
N GLY A 99 2.27 6.77 -2.51
CA GLY A 99 1.50 7.31 -1.40
C GLY A 99 0.02 6.99 -1.55
N TYR A 100 -0.63 6.78 -0.41
CA TYR A 100 -2.04 6.43 -0.29
C TYR A 100 -2.76 7.37 0.66
N LYS A 101 -4.06 7.53 0.44
CA LYS A 101 -4.97 8.24 1.33
C LYS A 101 -6.07 7.31 1.85
N GLY A 102 -6.54 7.58 3.06
CA GLY A 102 -7.59 6.76 3.68
C GLY A 102 -7.05 5.45 4.28
N TYR A 103 -7.90 4.78 5.05
CA TYR A 103 -7.63 3.42 5.53
C TYR A 103 -8.11 2.41 4.49
N GLN A 104 -7.18 1.72 3.86
CA GLN A 104 -7.52 0.78 2.77
C GLN A 104 -7.58 -0.67 3.24
N LYS A 105 -7.09 -0.99 4.46
CA LYS A 105 -6.80 -2.36 4.96
C LYS A 105 -5.74 -3.10 4.15
N ASN A 106 -5.84 -3.07 2.83
CA ASN A 106 -4.97 -3.75 1.88
C ASN A 106 -4.43 -2.74 0.86
N TYR A 107 -3.18 -2.33 1.02
CA TYR A 107 -2.48 -1.46 0.06
C TYR A 107 -1.82 -2.33 -0.99
N ARG A 108 -2.29 -2.24 -2.24
CA ARG A 108 -1.81 -3.08 -3.34
C ARG A 108 -0.65 -2.40 -4.06
N ILE A 109 0.44 -3.07 -4.30
CA ILE A 109 1.51 -2.54 -5.16
C ILE A 109 1.61 -3.39 -6.43
N SER A 110 1.69 -2.70 -7.56
CA SER A 110 1.81 -3.32 -8.87
C SER A 110 2.66 -2.44 -9.77
N PRO A 111 3.62 -2.99 -10.51
CA PRO A 111 4.54 -2.21 -11.33
C PRO A 111 3.86 -1.45 -12.47
N ASP A 112 2.72 -1.93 -12.96
CA ASP A 112 1.94 -1.30 -14.03
C ASP A 112 0.86 -0.32 -13.52
N LEU A 113 0.64 -0.26 -12.19
CA LEU A 113 -0.48 0.45 -11.55
C LEU A 113 -1.87 0.09 -12.15
N GLY A 114 -2.00 -1.05 -12.83
CA GLY A 114 -3.18 -1.43 -13.62
C GLY A 114 -4.41 -1.81 -12.77
N TYR A 115 -4.18 -2.03 -11.47
CA TYR A 115 -5.21 -2.46 -10.51
C TYR A 115 -6.13 -1.32 -10.07
N TYR A 116 -5.77 -0.06 -10.32
CA TYR A 116 -6.49 1.11 -9.85
C TYR A 116 -7.56 1.59 -10.85
N ILE A 117 -8.64 0.82 -10.97
CA ILE A 117 -9.73 1.06 -11.92
C ILE A 117 -10.29 2.50 -11.80
N GLY A 118 -10.47 2.99 -10.57
CA GLY A 118 -11.05 4.31 -10.30
C GLY A 118 -10.23 5.50 -10.83
N CYS A 119 -8.94 5.33 -11.11
CA CYS A 119 -8.07 6.37 -11.66
C CYS A 119 -7.21 5.91 -12.84
N GLN A 120 -7.58 4.80 -13.49
CA GLN A 120 -6.80 4.19 -14.58
C GLN A 120 -6.48 5.18 -15.71
N LYS A 121 -7.45 6.04 -16.10
CA LYS A 121 -7.25 7.06 -17.14
C LYS A 121 -6.22 8.13 -16.74
N ALA A 122 -6.27 8.60 -15.49
CA ALA A 122 -5.32 9.58 -14.98
C ALA A 122 -3.92 8.96 -14.86
N LEU A 123 -3.85 7.70 -14.41
CA LEU A 123 -2.60 6.93 -14.34
C LEU A 123 -1.98 6.72 -15.71
N SER A 124 -2.76 6.34 -16.72
CA SER A 124 -2.23 6.15 -18.07
C SER A 124 -1.67 7.45 -18.66
N GLN A 125 -2.32 8.60 -18.39
CA GLN A 125 -1.82 9.91 -18.82
C GLN A 125 -0.55 10.31 -18.05
N TYR A 126 -0.50 10.02 -16.76
CA TYR A 126 0.67 10.29 -15.92
C TYR A 126 1.88 9.46 -16.37
N LEU A 127 1.69 8.17 -16.63
CA LEU A 127 2.73 7.26 -17.11
C LEU A 127 3.21 7.64 -18.52
N SER A 128 2.33 8.10 -19.41
CA SER A 128 2.75 8.55 -20.74
C SER A 128 3.59 9.84 -20.67
N GLN A 129 3.26 10.76 -19.77
CA GLN A 129 4.08 11.96 -19.52
C GLN A 129 5.46 11.58 -18.96
N LEU A 130 5.52 10.63 -18.02
CA LEU A 130 6.77 10.09 -17.49
C LEU A 130 7.63 9.44 -18.58
N ALA A 131 7.03 8.63 -19.45
CA ALA A 131 7.74 7.97 -20.54
C ALA A 131 8.37 8.98 -21.53
N VAL A 132 7.70 10.13 -21.74
CA VAL A 132 8.21 11.24 -22.56
C VAL A 132 9.12 12.18 -21.75
N ARG A 133 9.48 11.81 -20.50
CA ARG A 133 10.34 12.57 -19.57
C ARG A 133 9.84 14.00 -19.29
N LYS A 134 8.52 14.21 -19.35
CA LYS A 134 7.89 15.46 -18.92
C LYS A 134 7.61 15.41 -17.42
N ILE A 135 7.61 16.58 -16.78
CA ILE A 135 7.20 16.71 -15.38
C ILE A 135 5.71 16.38 -15.29
N PRO A 136 5.34 15.26 -14.65
CA PRO A 136 3.96 14.81 -14.70
C PRO A 136 3.14 15.53 -13.63
N VAL A 137 1.88 15.85 -13.95
CA VAL A 137 0.97 16.49 -12.99
C VAL A 137 0.00 15.44 -12.46
N TRP A 138 0.14 15.08 -11.18
CA TRP A 138 -0.80 14.16 -10.52
C TRP A 138 -1.95 14.92 -9.86
N ASN A 139 -3.17 14.66 -10.32
CA ASN A 139 -4.37 15.23 -9.71
C ASN A 139 -4.97 14.25 -8.69
N ASN A 140 -4.78 14.54 -7.39
CA ASN A 140 -5.31 13.75 -6.28
C ASN A 140 -6.78 14.09 -5.90
N SER A 141 -7.49 14.89 -6.69
CA SER A 141 -8.86 15.32 -6.35
C SER A 141 -9.91 14.23 -6.51
N ASN A 142 -9.60 13.13 -7.22
CA ASN A 142 -10.54 12.03 -7.41
C ASN A 142 -10.74 11.24 -6.11
N ALA A 143 -11.98 11.21 -5.61
CA ALA A 143 -12.35 10.47 -4.40
C ALA A 143 -12.20 8.96 -4.56
N ASN A 144 -12.40 8.42 -5.78
CA ASN A 144 -12.35 6.98 -6.06
C ASN A 144 -10.92 6.45 -6.24
N CYS A 145 -9.92 7.33 -6.22
CA CYS A 145 -8.52 6.93 -6.35
C CYS A 145 -7.87 6.88 -4.96
N PRO A 146 -7.35 5.74 -4.51
CA PRO A 146 -6.68 5.66 -3.21
C PRO A 146 -5.27 6.26 -3.22
N LEU A 147 -4.73 6.60 -4.40
CA LEU A 147 -3.36 7.06 -4.59
C LEU A 147 -3.22 8.57 -4.36
N LYS A 148 -2.34 8.94 -3.44
CA LYS A 148 -1.95 10.30 -3.11
C LYS A 148 -0.71 10.77 -3.86
N SER A 149 0.31 9.92 -4.01
CA SER A 149 1.55 10.22 -4.72
C SER A 149 2.03 9.03 -5.54
N LEU A 150 2.77 9.34 -6.61
CA LEU A 150 3.31 8.41 -7.60
C LEU A 150 4.80 8.72 -7.84
N PRO A 151 5.56 7.79 -8.46
CA PRO A 151 6.94 8.05 -8.86
C PRO A 151 7.04 9.29 -9.75
N ARG A 152 7.98 10.18 -9.44
CA ARG A 152 8.14 11.47 -10.16
C ARG A 152 9.05 11.38 -11.37
N SER A 153 9.91 10.36 -11.41
CA SER A 153 10.86 10.11 -12.49
C SER A 153 10.55 8.78 -13.18
N TYR A 154 11.00 8.67 -14.43
CA TYR A 154 10.85 7.43 -15.19
C TYR A 154 11.70 6.30 -14.57
N GLU A 155 12.89 6.63 -14.08
CA GLU A 155 13.76 5.67 -13.38
C GLU A 155 13.11 5.15 -12.10
N GLY A 156 12.43 6.02 -11.33
CA GLY A 156 11.70 5.62 -10.13
C GLY A 156 10.50 4.73 -10.44
N TYR A 157 9.82 4.97 -11.58
CA TYR A 157 8.77 4.09 -12.08
C TYR A 157 9.32 2.71 -12.50
N LEU A 158 10.45 2.66 -13.20
CA LEU A 158 11.10 1.38 -13.54
C LEU A 158 11.57 0.60 -12.30
N ALA A 159 12.01 1.30 -11.26
CA ALA A 159 12.38 0.69 -9.98
C ALA A 159 11.18 0.07 -9.23
N CYS A 160 9.95 0.36 -9.64
CA CYS A 160 8.76 -0.27 -9.08
C CYS A 160 8.63 -1.76 -9.47
N ASP A 161 9.34 -2.21 -10.51
CA ASP A 161 9.34 -3.62 -10.93
C ASP A 161 10.31 -4.46 -10.09
N PHE A 162 9.81 -5.58 -9.59
CA PHE A 162 10.58 -6.48 -8.75
C PHE A 162 11.27 -7.55 -9.59
N ILE A 163 12.59 -7.48 -9.61
CA ILE A 163 13.47 -8.42 -10.31
C ILE A 163 13.68 -9.66 -9.43
N GLN A 164 13.56 -10.82 -10.04
CA GLN A 164 13.70 -12.12 -9.39
C GLN A 164 15.06 -12.28 -8.72
N GLY A 165 15.06 -12.85 -7.51
CA GLY A 165 16.28 -13.25 -6.82
C GLY A 165 17.13 -12.09 -6.29
N LYS A 166 16.72 -10.84 -6.49
CA LYS A 166 17.34 -9.64 -5.91
C LYS A 166 16.77 -9.31 -4.54
N TRP A 167 17.56 -8.65 -3.71
CA TRP A 167 17.11 -8.19 -2.40
C TRP A 167 16.50 -6.80 -2.51
N TYR A 168 15.35 -6.60 -1.88
CA TYR A 168 14.68 -5.31 -1.79
C TYR A 168 14.46 -4.93 -0.34
N GLU A 169 14.70 -3.65 -0.07
CA GLU A 169 14.28 -2.99 1.16
C GLU A 169 12.96 -2.27 0.90
N ILE A 170 11.97 -2.53 1.73
CA ILE A 170 10.66 -1.90 1.68
C ILE A 170 10.43 -1.16 2.99
N ILE A 171 10.11 0.12 2.88
CA ILE A 171 9.79 0.99 3.98
C ILE A 171 8.29 1.30 3.91
N PHE A 172 7.57 0.92 4.96
CA PHE A 172 6.17 1.28 5.18
C PHE A 172 6.12 2.40 6.22
N THR A 173 5.56 3.55 5.87
CA THR A 173 5.31 4.66 6.78
C THR A 173 3.84 5.01 6.80
N SER A 174 3.28 5.16 8.00
CA SER A 174 1.92 5.65 8.21
C SER A 174 1.96 6.92 9.04
N ALA A 175 1.12 7.87 8.66
CA ALA A 175 0.92 9.11 9.38
C ALA A 175 -0.56 9.48 9.36
N ILE A 176 -1.15 9.54 10.54
CA ILE A 176 -2.55 9.94 10.74
C ILE A 176 -2.54 11.29 11.45
N ARG A 177 -2.92 12.34 10.73
CA ARG A 177 -3.18 13.65 11.32
C ARG A 177 -4.65 13.79 11.61
N TYR A 178 -5.00 14.17 12.84
CA TYR A 178 -6.39 14.41 13.19
C TYR A 178 -6.56 15.63 14.09
N GLU A 179 -7.71 16.28 13.99
CA GLU A 179 -8.07 17.45 14.79
C GLU A 179 -9.27 17.14 15.66
N LEU A 180 -9.17 17.53 16.94
CA LEU A 180 -10.25 17.43 17.91
C LEU A 180 -10.67 18.83 18.33
N TYR A 181 -11.99 19.04 18.37
CA TYR A 181 -12.58 20.22 18.97
C TYR A 181 -13.05 19.89 20.37
N HIS A 182 -12.40 20.47 21.39
CA HIS A 182 -12.76 20.28 22.78
C HIS A 182 -12.59 21.59 23.55
N GLU A 183 -13.55 21.93 24.41
CA GLU A 183 -13.51 23.15 25.23
C GLU A 183 -13.21 24.44 24.43
N LYS A 184 -13.81 24.56 23.23
CA LYS A 184 -13.63 25.69 22.31
C LYS A 184 -12.23 25.86 21.71
N VAL A 185 -11.36 24.85 21.84
CA VAL A 185 -10.01 24.86 21.27
C VAL A 185 -9.85 23.69 20.30
N TYR A 186 -9.28 23.97 19.13
CA TYR A 186 -8.83 22.94 18.20
C TYR A 186 -7.45 22.44 18.61
N LYS A 187 -7.31 21.12 18.77
CA LYS A 187 -6.02 20.46 19.01
C LYS A 187 -5.73 19.50 17.88
N THR A 188 -4.51 19.57 17.35
CA THR A 188 -4.01 18.67 16.30
C THR A 188 -3.14 17.58 16.93
N PHE A 189 -3.40 16.34 16.54
CA PHE A 189 -2.68 15.17 16.99
C PHE A 189 -2.11 14.39 15.80
N TRP A 190 -1.06 13.62 16.09
CA TRP A 190 -0.37 12.79 15.12
C TRP A 190 -0.23 11.38 15.66
N SER A 191 -0.52 10.40 14.81
CA SER A 191 -0.31 8.98 15.09
C SER A 191 0.52 8.39 13.95
N ASN A 192 1.79 8.14 14.24
CA ASN A 192 2.78 7.76 13.23
C ASN A 192 3.34 6.38 13.54
N HIS A 193 3.62 5.61 12.49
CA HIS A 193 4.31 4.33 12.63
C HIS A 193 5.09 4.01 11.36
N SER A 194 6.29 3.44 11.53
CA SER A 194 7.12 2.97 10.45
C SER A 194 7.52 1.51 10.64
N SER A 195 7.72 0.80 9.54
CA SER A 195 8.19 -0.58 9.51
C SER A 195 9.10 -0.76 8.30
N ILE A 196 10.15 -1.56 8.47
CA ILE A 196 11.10 -1.91 7.40
C ILE A 196 11.01 -3.41 7.18
N LEU A 197 10.95 -3.83 5.92
CA LEU A 197 10.91 -5.22 5.50
C LEU A 197 12.03 -5.47 4.49
N LEU A 198 12.71 -6.60 4.65
CA LEU A 198 13.65 -7.11 3.67
C LEU A 198 13.01 -8.30 2.96
N ILE A 199 12.92 -8.22 1.63
CA ILE A 199 12.31 -9.28 0.83
C ILE A 199 13.22 -9.71 -0.30
N ARG A 200 13.04 -10.95 -0.74
CA ARG A 200 13.64 -11.50 -1.94
C ARG A 200 12.54 -12.18 -2.75
N PRO A 201 12.01 -11.55 -3.81
CA PRO A 201 10.95 -12.13 -4.60
C PRO A 201 11.51 -13.33 -5.37
N ASN A 202 11.07 -14.52 -4.98
CA ASN A 202 11.31 -15.76 -5.68
C ASN A 202 9.95 -16.29 -6.15
N PHE A 203 9.80 -16.55 -7.43
CA PHE A 203 8.61 -17.25 -7.92
C PHE A 203 8.70 -18.72 -7.52
N LEU A 204 7.91 -19.12 -6.52
CA LEU A 204 7.61 -20.53 -6.35
C LEU A 204 6.57 -20.91 -7.39
N ILE A 205 7.01 -21.20 -8.61
CA ILE A 205 6.19 -21.96 -9.56
C ILE A 205 6.09 -23.38 -8.97
N LYS A 206 5.12 -23.62 -8.09
CA LYS A 206 4.80 -24.99 -7.65
C LYS A 206 4.19 -25.71 -8.85
N THR A 207 5.01 -26.48 -9.58
CA THR A 207 4.50 -27.37 -10.62
C THR A 207 5.01 -28.78 -10.43
N LYS A 208 4.10 -29.71 -10.11
CA LYS A 208 4.30 -31.16 -10.30
C LYS A 208 3.96 -31.48 -11.77
N TYR A 209 4.92 -31.36 -12.67
CA TYR A 209 4.79 -31.93 -14.03
C TYR A 209 6.07 -32.68 -14.38
N THR A 210 5.92 -33.79 -15.09
CA THR A 210 7.03 -34.62 -15.59
C THR A 210 7.48 -34.16 -16.98
N GLU A 211 8.74 -34.46 -17.30
CA GLU A 211 9.49 -34.02 -18.49
C GLU A 211 8.77 -34.29 -19.83
N ILE A 212 7.97 -35.35 -19.90
CA ILE A 212 7.22 -35.79 -21.09
C ILE A 212 6.09 -34.80 -21.45
N ASP A 213 5.42 -34.21 -20.46
CA ASP A 213 4.36 -33.21 -20.68
C ASP A 213 4.93 -31.88 -21.20
N TRP A 214 6.20 -31.60 -20.89
CA TRP A 214 6.90 -30.39 -21.34
C TRP A 214 7.40 -30.50 -22.79
N LEU A 215 7.92 -31.66 -23.19
CA LEU A 215 8.47 -31.91 -24.52
C LEU A 215 7.42 -31.77 -25.65
N SER A 216 6.19 -32.23 -25.42
CA SER A 216 5.12 -32.17 -26.43
C SER A 216 4.72 -30.72 -26.77
N LYS A 217 4.71 -29.81 -25.79
CA LYS A 217 4.38 -28.39 -25.99
C LYS A 217 5.47 -27.59 -26.69
N LEU A 218 6.75 -27.89 -26.43
CA LEU A 218 7.87 -27.23 -27.13
C LEU A 218 7.90 -27.56 -28.63
N ILE A 219 7.49 -28.76 -29.02
CA ILE A 219 7.46 -29.19 -30.43
C ILE A 219 6.33 -28.48 -31.20
N SER A 220 5.21 -28.18 -30.55
CA SER A 220 4.09 -27.46 -31.18
C SER A 220 4.34 -25.96 -31.43
N LEU A 221 5.33 -25.34 -30.76
CA LEU A 221 5.63 -23.90 -30.89
C LEU A 221 6.54 -23.57 -32.09
N LYS A 222 7.03 -24.56 -32.84
CA LYS A 222 7.94 -24.36 -33.98
C LYS A 222 7.32 -24.63 -35.36
N VAL A 223 5.98 -24.60 -35.47
CA VAL A 223 5.30 -24.71 -36.78
C VAL A 223 4.18 -23.68 -36.89
N ARG A 224 4.56 -22.43 -37.19
CA ARG A 224 4.01 -21.65 -38.31
C ARG A 224 4.82 -20.38 -38.51
#